data_AF-A0A402BAL1-F1
#
_entry.id   AF-A0A402BAL1-F1
#
_cell.length_a   1.000
_cell.length_b   1.000
_cell.length_c   1.000
_cell.angle_alpha   90.00
_cell.angle_beta   90.00
_cell.angle_gamma   90.00
#
_symmetry.space_group_name_H-M   'P 1'
#
loop_
_entity.id
_entity.type
_entity.pdbx_description
1 polymer ?
#
loop_
_entity_poly.entity_id
_entity_poly.type
_entity_poly.pdbx_seq_one_letter_code
_entity_poly.pdbx_strand_id
1 'polypeptide(L)'
;MLDLITAAIVAAISTGANAGLTEVGKTALTDAYHQLKTQLVNKFGQEGDVMQAVTHVEAKPTSAARQAALAEEIAAVKADQDHELLQIAQAMLQVIQSSSEHAASNQTATGNYIAQADRASNASVHIGTPLAPQPPSSTHTRKA
;
A
#
# COMPACT_ATOMS: atom_id res chain seq x y z
N MET A 1 3.71 -10.40 -19.80
CA MET A 1 2.94 -9.73 -18.74
C MET A 1 3.38 -10.36 -17.43
N LEU A 2 3.60 -9.58 -16.37
CA LEU A 2 3.92 -10.13 -15.06
C LEU A 2 2.67 -10.84 -14.51
N ASP A 3 2.84 -12.07 -14.01
CA ASP A 3 1.81 -12.78 -13.27
C ASP A 3 1.49 -12.05 -11.94
N LEU A 4 0.31 -12.33 -11.37
CA LEU A 4 -0.20 -11.73 -10.14
C LEU A 4 0.73 -11.95 -8.94
N ILE A 5 1.28 -13.16 -8.78
CA ILE A 5 2.17 -13.50 -7.67
C ILE A 5 3.47 -12.71 -7.79
N THR A 6 4.06 -12.69 -9.00
CA THR A 6 5.28 -11.93 -9.26
C THR A 6 5.06 -10.43 -9.03
N ALA A 7 3.95 -9.88 -9.52
CA ALA A 7 3.58 -8.48 -9.34
C ALA A 7 3.41 -8.13 -7.86
N ALA A 8 2.74 -8.98 -7.07
CA ALA A 8 2.53 -8.78 -5.64
C ALA A 8 3.84 -8.74 -4.86
N ILE A 9 4.76 -9.66 -5.14
CA ILE A 9 6.09 -9.70 -4.49
C ILE A 9 6.89 -8.43 -4.80
N VAL A 10 6.98 -8.05 -6.08
CA VAL A 10 7.71 -6.84 -6.50
C VAL A 10 7.09 -5.60 -5.87
N ALA A 11 5.76 -5.50 -5.86
CA ALA A 11 5.04 -4.38 -5.27
C ALA A 11 5.28 -4.30 -3.76
N ALA A 12 5.20 -5.41 -3.03
CA ALA A 12 5.43 -5.45 -1.58
C ALA A 12 6.83 -4.97 -1.20
N ILE A 13 7.86 -5.46 -1.91
CA ILE A 13 9.26 -5.06 -1.65
C ILE A 13 9.46 -3.57 -1.99
N SER A 14 8.89 -3.09 -3.10
CA SER A 14 9.01 -1.70 -3.52
C SER A 14 8.28 -0.73 -2.59
N THR A 15 7.18 -1.20 -1.97
CA THR A 15 6.32 -0.43 -1.07
C THR A 15 6.92 -0.33 0.35
N GLY A 16 7.62 -1.37 0.80
CA GLY A 16 8.13 -1.49 2.18
C GLY A 16 9.10 -0.39 2.65
N ALA A 17 9.66 0.40 1.74
CA ALA A 17 10.55 1.52 2.08
C ALA A 17 9.87 2.90 2.12
N ASN A 18 8.76 3.11 1.41
CA ASN A 18 8.29 4.46 1.06
C ASN A 18 6.77 4.66 1.08
N ALA A 19 5.97 3.63 1.34
CA ALA A 19 4.53 3.76 1.26
C ALA A 19 3.92 4.43 2.49
N GLY A 20 2.96 5.32 2.27
CA GLY A 20 2.08 5.90 3.29
C GLY A 20 1.14 4.88 3.95
N LEU A 21 1.56 3.62 4.05
CA LEU A 21 0.86 2.57 4.79
C LEU A 21 0.87 2.93 6.28
N THR A 22 -0.29 2.75 6.93
CA THR A 22 -0.39 2.74 8.39
C THR A 22 0.43 1.57 8.96
N GLU A 23 0.77 1.61 10.25
CA GLU A 23 1.48 0.51 10.91
C GLU A 23 0.73 -0.83 10.76
N VAL A 24 -0.61 -0.81 10.85
CA VAL A 24 -1.46 -1.98 10.61
C VAL A 24 -1.32 -2.49 9.17
N GLY A 25 -1.29 -1.59 8.18
CA GLY A 25 -1.09 -1.97 6.79
C GLY A 25 0.29 -2.58 6.52
N LYS A 26 1.35 -2.06 7.17
CA LYS A 26 2.70 -2.63 7.07
C LYS A 26 2.77 -4.03 7.68
N THR A 27 2.18 -4.23 8.86
CA THR A 27 2.08 -5.55 9.51
C THR A 27 1.30 -6.52 8.63
N ALA A 28 0.12 -6.13 8.14
CA ALA A 28 -0.69 -6.98 7.27
C ALA A 28 0.03 -7.39 5.98
N LEU A 29 0.76 -6.45 5.35
CA LEU A 29 1.56 -6.73 4.16
C LEU A 29 2.73 -7.69 4.47
N THR A 30 3.38 -7.52 5.61
CA THR A 30 4.49 -8.38 6.06
C THR A 30 4.01 -9.80 6.36
N ASP A 31 2.88 -9.92 7.06
CA ASP A 31 2.27 -11.22 7.39
C ASP A 31 1.83 -11.96 6.12
N ALA A 32 1.17 -11.27 5.19
CA ALA A 32 0.78 -11.84 3.91
C ALA A 32 1.99 -12.27 3.07
N TYR A 33 3.08 -11.49 3.09
CA TYR A 33 4.32 -11.85 2.41
C TYR A 33 4.97 -13.12 3.00
N HIS A 34 5.03 -13.22 4.32
CA HIS A 34 5.53 -14.40 5.00
C HIS A 34 4.65 -15.62 4.72
N GLN A 35 3.32 -15.45 4.75
CA GLN A 35 2.36 -16.50 4.41
C GLN A 35 2.58 -17.00 2.97
N LEU A 36 2.76 -16.09 2.00
CA LEU A 36 3.04 -16.45 0.62
C LEU A 36 4.31 -17.30 0.52
N LYS A 37 5.41 -16.85 1.14
CA LYS A 37 6.68 -17.60 1.14
C LYS A 37 6.53 -18.97 1.78
N THR A 38 5.83 -19.07 2.92
CA THR A 38 5.56 -20.36 3.57
C THR A 38 4.79 -21.29 2.64
N GLN A 39 3.77 -20.80 1.93
CA GLN A 39 3.01 -21.63 1.00
C GLN A 39 3.81 -22.04 -0.24
N LEU A 40 4.67 -21.17 -0.75
CA LEU A 40 5.61 -21.52 -1.82
C LEU A 40 6.59 -22.63 -1.37
N VAL A 41 7.15 -22.51 -0.16
CA VAL A 41 8.03 -23.54 0.42
C VAL A 41 7.28 -24.86 0.63
N ASN A 42 6.06 -24.82 1.16
CA ASN A 42 5.27 -26.02 1.43
C ASN A 42 4.89 -26.78 0.15
N LYS A 43 4.64 -26.05 -0.96
CA LYS A 43 4.21 -26.63 -2.24
C LYS A 43 5.38 -27.03 -3.14
N PHE A 44 6.45 -26.23 -3.18
CA PHE A 44 7.53 -26.35 -4.17
C PHE A 44 8.91 -26.61 -3.55
N GLY A 45 9.00 -26.66 -2.21
CA GLY A 45 10.24 -26.91 -1.49
C GLY A 45 11.05 -25.63 -1.24
N GLN A 46 11.82 -25.62 -0.16
CA GLN A 46 12.65 -24.48 0.23
C GLN A 46 13.81 -24.23 -0.75
N GLU A 47 14.35 -25.30 -1.34
CA GLU A 47 15.46 -25.26 -2.29
C GLU A 47 15.00 -25.26 -3.75
N GLY A 48 13.69 -25.18 -4.00
CA GLY A 48 13.12 -25.19 -5.35
C GLY A 48 13.39 -23.90 -6.12
N ASP A 49 13.36 -23.99 -7.45
CA ASP A 49 13.68 -22.90 -8.38
C ASP A 49 12.85 -21.63 -8.12
N VAL A 50 11.57 -21.80 -7.76
CA VAL A 50 10.67 -20.69 -7.37
C VAL A 50 11.22 -19.92 -6.17
N MET A 51 11.67 -20.61 -5.11
CA MET A 51 12.19 -19.94 -3.91
C MET A 51 13.54 -19.26 -4.15
N GLN A 52 14.37 -19.83 -5.03
CA GLN A 52 15.60 -19.17 -5.48
C GLN A 52 15.29 -17.90 -6.27
N ALA A 53 14.33 -17.97 -7.21
CA ALA A 53 13.88 -16.82 -7.99
C ALA A 53 13.28 -15.71 -7.11
N VAL A 54 12.48 -16.06 -6.08
CA VAL A 54 12.00 -15.11 -5.07
C VAL A 54 13.17 -14.42 -4.38
N THR A 55 14.16 -15.17 -3.92
CA THR A 55 15.36 -14.62 -3.26
C THR A 55 16.13 -13.67 -4.18
N HIS A 56 16.23 -13.98 -5.46
CA HIS A 56 16.86 -13.10 -6.45
C HIS A 56 16.09 -11.79 -6.63
N VAL A 57 14.75 -11.84 -6.69
CA VAL A 57 13.89 -10.64 -6.76
C VAL A 57 14.00 -9.82 -5.47
N GLU A 58 13.96 -10.45 -4.29
CA GLU A 58 14.18 -9.78 -2.99
C GLU A 58 15.50 -8.98 -2.98
N ALA A 59 16.58 -9.57 -3.51
CA ALA A 59 17.88 -8.92 -3.55
C ALA A 59 17.98 -7.76 -4.55
N LYS A 60 17.18 -7.75 -5.62
CA LYS A 60 17.16 -6.65 -6.61
C LYS A 60 15.78 -6.54 -7.27
N PRO A 61 14.80 -5.93 -6.58
CA PRO A 61 13.40 -5.93 -7.00
C PRO A 61 13.17 -5.14 -8.30
N THR A 62 14.05 -4.19 -8.65
CA THR A 62 13.95 -3.38 -9.88
C THR A 62 14.56 -4.06 -11.12
N SER A 63 15.12 -5.26 -10.98
CA SER A 63 15.75 -5.97 -12.09
C SER A 63 14.72 -6.70 -12.94
N ALA A 64 14.40 -6.15 -14.12
CA ALA A 64 13.46 -6.78 -15.07
C ALA A 64 13.79 -8.25 -15.38
N ALA A 65 15.08 -8.59 -15.54
CA ALA A 65 15.51 -9.97 -15.78
C ALA A 65 15.17 -10.93 -14.62
N ARG A 66 15.24 -10.45 -13.37
CA ARG A 66 14.94 -11.30 -12.19
C ARG A 66 13.43 -11.45 -12.00
N GLN A 67 12.67 -10.40 -12.27
CA GLN A 67 11.21 -10.46 -12.28
C GLN A 67 10.71 -11.43 -13.37
N ALA A 68 11.31 -11.39 -14.56
CA ALA A 68 10.98 -12.30 -15.65
C ALA A 68 11.29 -13.76 -15.29
N ALA A 69 12.46 -14.02 -14.70
CA ALA A 69 12.82 -15.35 -14.22
C ALA A 69 11.82 -15.87 -13.17
N LEU A 70 11.44 -15.05 -12.19
CA LEU A 70 10.41 -15.46 -11.22
C LEU A 70 9.06 -15.78 -11.89
N ALA A 71 8.62 -14.96 -12.85
CA ALA A 71 7.39 -15.24 -13.58
C ALA A 71 7.47 -16.54 -14.40
N GLU A 72 8.63 -16.86 -14.96
CA GLU A 72 8.89 -18.11 -15.67
C GLU A 72 8.80 -19.32 -14.73
N GLU A 73 9.47 -19.29 -13.57
CA GLU A 73 9.42 -20.37 -12.59
C GLU A 73 8.00 -20.58 -12.03
N ILE A 74 7.27 -19.50 -11.75
CA ILE A 74 5.87 -19.54 -11.30
C ILE A 74 4.99 -20.25 -12.34
N ALA A 75 5.14 -19.91 -13.63
CA ALA A 75 4.39 -20.55 -14.71
C ALA A 75 4.79 -22.01 -14.92
N ALA A 76 6.09 -22.34 -14.78
CA ALA A 76 6.60 -23.69 -14.92
C ALA A 76 5.96 -24.67 -13.91
N VAL A 77 5.76 -24.22 -12.68
CA VAL A 77 5.10 -25.01 -11.63
C VAL A 77 3.58 -24.78 -11.53
N LYS A 78 3.02 -23.94 -12.40
CA LYS A 78 1.60 -23.53 -12.41
C LYS A 78 1.14 -22.90 -11.08
N ALA A 79 2.04 -22.21 -10.39
CA ALA A 79 1.69 -21.49 -9.17
C ALA A 79 0.69 -20.35 -9.45
N ASP A 80 0.70 -19.80 -10.67
CA ASP A 80 -0.28 -18.84 -11.19
C ASP A 80 -1.70 -19.41 -11.33
N GLN A 81 -1.89 -20.72 -11.14
CA GLN A 81 -3.19 -21.39 -11.12
C GLN A 81 -3.60 -21.85 -9.72
N ASP A 82 -2.73 -21.70 -8.73
CA ASP A 82 -3.03 -22.08 -7.34
C ASP A 82 -3.88 -20.99 -6.69
N HIS A 83 -5.15 -21.32 -6.43
CA HIS A 83 -6.10 -20.37 -5.86
C HIS A 83 -5.65 -19.77 -4.53
N GLU A 84 -4.93 -20.53 -3.70
CA GLU A 84 -4.49 -20.04 -2.41
C GLU A 84 -3.36 -19.01 -2.56
N LEU A 85 -2.41 -19.29 -3.44
CA LEU A 85 -1.32 -18.34 -3.76
C LEU A 85 -1.87 -17.07 -4.40
N LEU A 86 -2.82 -17.20 -5.33
CA LEU A 86 -3.49 -16.06 -5.96
C LEU A 86 -4.25 -15.20 -4.95
N GLN A 87 -4.94 -15.82 -3.98
CA GLN A 87 -5.65 -15.08 -2.93
C GLN A 87 -4.70 -14.27 -2.05
N ILE A 88 -3.57 -14.86 -1.65
CA ILE A 88 -2.56 -14.15 -0.84
C ILE A 88 -1.96 -12.99 -1.64
N ALA A 89 -1.59 -13.22 -2.90
CA ALA A 89 -1.06 -12.18 -3.79
C ALA A 89 -2.05 -11.03 -4.01
N GLN A 90 -3.35 -11.35 -4.20
CA GLN A 90 -4.41 -10.37 -4.32
C GLN A 90 -4.56 -9.52 -3.05
N ALA A 91 -4.53 -10.15 -1.86
CA ALA A 91 -4.62 -9.46 -0.58
C ALA A 91 -3.44 -8.50 -0.37
N MET A 92 -2.22 -8.90 -0.72
CA MET A 92 -1.04 -8.02 -0.69
C MET A 92 -1.25 -6.77 -1.53
N LEU A 93 -1.71 -6.93 -2.77
CA LEU A 93 -1.96 -5.79 -3.68
C LEU A 93 -3.07 -4.88 -3.16
N GLN A 94 -4.13 -5.43 -2.55
CA GLN A 94 -5.21 -4.62 -1.96
C GLN A 94 -4.70 -3.76 -0.79
N VAL A 95 -3.85 -4.31 0.08
CA VAL A 95 -3.23 -3.55 1.18
C VAL A 95 -2.39 -2.40 0.62
N ILE A 96 -1.60 -2.66 -0.43
CA ILE A 96 -0.78 -1.63 -1.10
C ILE A 96 -1.65 -0.55 -1.73
N GLN A 97 -2.70 -0.92 -2.48
CA GLN A 97 -3.62 0.01 -3.14
C GLN A 97 -4.44 0.84 -2.14
N SER A 98 -4.85 0.26 -1.02
CA SER A 98 -5.60 0.99 0.01
C SER A 98 -4.79 2.17 0.56
N SER A 99 -3.45 2.11 0.52
CA SER A 99 -2.61 3.23 0.96
C SER A 99 -2.62 4.44 0.01
N SER A 100 -2.91 4.25 -1.28
CA SER A 100 -3.00 5.35 -2.25
C SER A 100 -4.37 6.01 -2.28
N GLU A 101 -5.44 5.30 -1.92
CA GLU A 101 -6.79 5.88 -1.86
C GLU A 101 -6.96 6.88 -0.71
N HIS A 102 -6.28 6.68 0.42
CA HIS A 102 -6.29 7.65 1.53
C HIS A 102 -5.56 8.96 1.20
N ALA A 103 -4.81 9.03 0.09
CA ALA A 103 -4.14 10.25 -0.36
C ALA A 103 -5.04 11.14 -1.24
N ALA A 104 -6.17 10.62 -1.74
CA ALA A 104 -7.10 11.33 -2.61
C ALA A 104 -8.52 11.27 -2.06
N SER A 105 -8.74 11.84 -0.87
CA SER A 105 -10.08 12.24 -0.45
C SER A 105 -10.53 13.43 -1.32
N ASN A 106 -10.91 13.17 -2.57
CA ASN A 106 -11.53 14.16 -3.43
C ASN A 106 -12.96 14.40 -2.94
N GLN A 107 -13.10 15.20 -1.89
CA GLN A 107 -14.40 15.66 -1.41
C GLN A 107 -14.91 16.76 -2.35
N THR A 108 -15.53 16.34 -3.45
CA THR A 108 -16.19 17.28 -4.36
C THR A 108 -17.55 17.64 -3.79
N ALA A 109 -17.72 18.91 -3.40
CA ALA A 109 -19.01 19.46 -3.00
C ALA A 109 -19.42 20.52 -4.04
N THR A 110 -20.63 20.38 -4.61
CA THR A 110 -21.18 21.33 -5.59
C THR A 110 -22.32 22.10 -4.96
N GLY A 111 -22.16 23.42 -4.81
CA GLY A 111 -23.19 24.31 -4.26
C GLY A 111 -22.68 25.74 -4.03
N ASN A 112 -23.60 26.66 -3.79
CA ASN A 112 -23.30 27.97 -3.20
C ASN A 112 -23.09 27.72 -1.69
N TYR A 113 -22.09 28.28 -1.02
CA TYR A 113 -21.79 28.09 0.42
C TYR A 113 -21.01 26.82 0.83
N ILE A 114 -20.14 26.29 -0.02
CA ILE A 114 -19.20 25.25 0.40
C ILE A 114 -18.05 25.86 1.21
N ALA A 115 -17.85 25.37 2.44
CA ALA A 115 -16.61 25.56 3.16
C ALA A 115 -15.74 24.30 3.05
N GLN A 116 -14.48 24.48 2.66
CA GLN A 116 -13.49 23.40 2.64
C GLN A 116 -12.42 23.67 3.69
N ALA A 117 -12.05 22.63 4.42
CA ALA A 117 -10.93 22.61 5.33
C ALA A 117 -10.07 21.39 5.01
N ASP A 118 -8.74 21.55 5.01
CA ASP A 118 -7.79 20.46 4.79
C ASP A 118 -7.29 19.88 6.12
N ARG A 119 -7.00 18.57 6.12
CA ARG A 119 -6.44 17.80 7.25
C ARG A 119 -7.22 17.98 8.56
N ALA A 120 -6.58 18.52 9.60
CA ALA A 120 -7.13 18.71 10.94
C ALA A 120 -7.68 20.13 11.16
N SER A 121 -8.06 20.82 10.09
CA SER A 121 -8.55 22.20 10.15
C SER A 121 -10.08 22.24 10.28
N ASN A 122 -10.61 23.32 10.85
CA ASN A 122 -12.04 23.59 10.91
C ASN A 122 -12.41 24.76 10.01
N ALA A 123 -13.51 24.64 9.26
CA ALA A 123 -14.14 25.75 8.55
C ALA A 123 -15.61 25.86 8.96
N SER A 124 -16.09 27.08 9.18
CA SER A 124 -17.48 27.36 9.57
C SER A 124 -18.15 28.27 8.55
N VAL A 125 -19.37 27.91 8.15
CA VAL A 125 -20.24 28.76 7.33
C VAL A 125 -21.34 29.29 8.23
N HIS A 126 -21.46 30.61 8.31
CA HIS A 126 -22.60 31.27 8.96
C HIS A 126 -23.56 31.75 7.88
N ILE A 127 -24.77 31.20 7.86
CA ILE A 127 -25.85 31.66 6.96
C ILE A 127 -26.73 32.63 7.75
N GLY A 128 -26.65 33.92 7.42
CA GLY A 128 -27.37 34.99 8.11
C GLY A 128 -26.47 36.16 8.51
N THR A 129 -26.48 36.54 9.80
CA THR A 129 -25.71 37.68 10.36
C THR A 129 -24.21 37.38 10.53
N PRO A 130 -23.30 38.31 10.19
CA PRO A 130 -21.86 38.12 10.39
C PRO A 130 -21.49 37.95 11.86
N LEU A 131 -20.53 37.07 12.15
CA LEU A 131 -19.89 37.00 13.46
C LEU A 131 -19.07 38.28 13.69
N ALA A 132 -19.22 38.92 14.85
CA ALA A 132 -18.35 40.02 15.25
C ALA A 132 -16.88 39.59 15.18
N PRO A 133 -15.94 40.47 14.78
CA PRO A 133 -14.53 40.12 14.66
C PRO A 133 -14.03 39.52 15.97
N GLN A 134 -13.60 38.26 15.92
CA GLN A 134 -12.97 37.62 17.06
C GLN A 134 -11.65 38.35 17.34
N PRO A 135 -11.41 38.83 18.57
CA PRO A 135 -10.15 39.46 18.91
C PRO A 135 -9.00 38.45 18.67
N PRO A 136 -7.82 38.92 18.24
CA PRO A 136 -6.69 38.05 17.98
C PRO A 136 -6.39 37.22 19.23
N SER A 137 -6.33 35.89 19.06
CA SER A 137 -5.92 34.97 20.11
C SER A 137 -4.57 35.40 20.66
N SER A 138 -4.55 35.89 21.90
CA SER A 138 -3.34 36.32 22.57
C SER A 138 -2.34 35.15 22.64
N THR A 139 -1.34 35.18 21.77
CA THR A 139 -0.14 34.35 21.90
C THR A 139 0.50 34.67 23.24
N HIS A 140 0.38 33.75 24.19
CA HIS A 140 1.08 33.86 25.46
C HIS A 140 2.57 33.56 25.20
N THR A 141 3.33 34.61 24.91
CA THR A 141 4.80 34.58 24.90
C THR A 141 5.27 34.14 26.28
N ARG A 142 5.72 32.89 26.44
CA ARG A 142 6.60 32.55 27.55
C ARG A 142 7.96 33.20 27.28
N LYS A 143 8.28 34.20 28.09
CA LYS A 143 9.60 34.82 28.22
C LYS A 143 10.65 33.76 28.58
N ALA A 144 11.88 34.06 28.12
CA ALA A 144 13.14 33.36 28.34
C ALA A 144 13.39 32.89 29.77
#